data_AF-A0A5C3FPF0-F1
#
_entry.id   AF-A0A5C3FPF0-F1
#
_cell.length_a   1.000
_cell.length_b   1.000
_cell.length_c   1.000
_cell.angle_alpha   90.00
_cell.angle_beta   90.00
_cell.angle_gamma   90.00
#
_symmetry.space_group_name_H-M   'P 1'
#
loop_
_entity.id
_entity.type
_entity.pdbx_description
1 polymer ?
#
loop_
_entity_poly.entity_id
_entity_poly.type
_entity_poly.pdbx_seq_one_letter_code
_entity_poly.pdbx_strand_id
1 'polypeptide(L)'
;MSKRARTDSKTSNNSQASSDALTVRVDGASVGSSCAGVTAKDGPAGHHEVTQARTHEGTIQSCRLKVRSWWQTVYGETLGFSVKYVSDNSLPWSANAFETVFRLDDSQESRKVLSLVPERNEIVSEIATYFQKVRPQNLTEQPFVHIRGEEIHVRFQSSVFLQALWKTPPSYKGQPMKLVSKGLGKGGTRVYKAYLPSETKADLEKRLEGKTFPGVEFILADIYEVENLGGGPIFRGDFVLVCSAAVSAILGEKCFEILYPRRRP
;
A
#
# COMPACT_ATOMS: atom_id res chain seq x y z
N MET A 1 0.72 -49.84 -34.05
CA MET A 1 -0.61 -49.86 -33.39
C MET A 1 -0.42 -50.13 -31.90
N SER A 2 -0.61 -49.14 -31.04
CA SER A 2 -0.72 -49.36 -29.60
C SER A 2 -1.51 -48.20 -28.99
N LYS A 3 -2.69 -48.52 -28.45
CA LYS A 3 -3.65 -47.60 -27.83
C LYS A 3 -3.39 -47.55 -26.32
N ARG A 4 -3.28 -46.35 -25.74
CA ARG A 4 -3.54 -46.06 -24.31
C ARG A 4 -4.15 -44.65 -24.25
N ALA A 5 -5.48 -44.55 -24.14
CA ALA A 5 -6.27 -44.53 -22.90
C ALA A 5 -6.11 -43.21 -22.12
N ARG A 6 -6.99 -42.25 -22.44
CA ARG A 6 -7.31 -41.04 -21.66
C ARG A 6 -8.25 -41.45 -20.53
N THR A 7 -8.03 -40.92 -19.33
CA THR A 7 -9.00 -40.90 -18.25
C THR A 7 -9.23 -39.45 -17.83
N ASP A 8 -10.42 -38.95 -18.14
CA ASP A 8 -10.98 -37.70 -17.64
C ASP A 8 -11.56 -37.94 -16.26
N SER A 9 -11.14 -37.15 -15.28
CA SER A 9 -11.76 -37.11 -13.95
C SER A 9 -12.41 -35.75 -13.76
N LYS A 10 -13.72 -35.70 -13.97
CA LYS A 10 -14.62 -34.64 -13.52
C LYS A 10 -14.82 -34.78 -12.02
N THR A 11 -14.58 -33.71 -11.26
CA THR A 11 -15.15 -33.53 -9.93
C THR A 11 -15.91 -32.21 -9.90
N SER A 12 -17.23 -32.36 -9.94
CA SER A 12 -18.22 -31.36 -9.59
C SER A 12 -18.22 -31.21 -8.07
N ASN A 13 -18.22 -30.00 -7.53
CA ASN A 13 -18.67 -29.74 -6.17
C ASN A 13 -19.39 -28.40 -6.13
N ASN A 14 -20.71 -28.50 -6.09
CA ASN A 14 -21.65 -27.48 -5.63
C ASN A 14 -21.40 -27.21 -4.14
N SER A 15 -21.36 -25.95 -3.75
CA SER A 15 -21.61 -25.54 -2.37
C SER A 15 -22.37 -24.22 -2.38
N GLN A 16 -23.68 -24.34 -2.21
CA GLN A 16 -24.55 -23.25 -1.77
C GLN A 16 -24.13 -22.84 -0.35
N ALA A 17 -23.81 -21.57 -0.17
CA ALA A 17 -23.77 -20.93 1.13
C ALA A 17 -24.83 -19.82 1.12
N SER A 18 -25.99 -20.14 1.71
CA SER A 18 -26.96 -19.16 2.17
C SER A 18 -26.41 -18.50 3.43
N SER A 19 -26.49 -17.19 3.53
CA SER A 19 -26.27 -16.47 4.78
C SER A 19 -27.24 -15.31 4.86
N ASP A 20 -28.35 -15.60 5.54
CA ASP A 20 -29.23 -14.62 6.15
C ASP A 20 -28.41 -13.78 7.15
N ALA A 21 -28.46 -12.46 6.99
CA ALA A 21 -27.99 -11.53 8.01
C ALA A 21 -29.16 -10.64 8.44
N LEU A 22 -29.62 -10.93 9.66
CA LEU A 22 -30.64 -10.20 10.41
C LEU A 22 -30.38 -8.69 10.46
N THR A 23 -31.42 -7.94 10.12
CA THR A 23 -31.69 -6.58 10.61
C THR A 23 -31.74 -6.53 12.13
N VAL A 24 -30.87 -5.74 12.75
CA VAL A 24 -31.03 -5.25 14.13
C VAL A 24 -31.32 -3.75 14.06
N ARG A 25 -32.56 -3.40 14.41
CA ARG A 25 -32.98 -2.04 14.77
C ARG A 25 -32.43 -1.71 16.15
N VAL A 26 -31.85 -0.52 16.31
CA VAL A 26 -31.75 0.17 17.59
C VAL A 26 -32.22 1.60 17.38
N ASP A 27 -33.42 1.86 17.89
CA ASP A 27 -33.95 3.19 18.17
C ASP A 27 -33.17 3.81 19.34
N GLY A 28 -32.92 5.12 19.28
CA GLY A 28 -32.28 5.84 20.39
C GLY A 28 -32.01 7.31 20.12
N ALA A 29 -33.08 8.13 20.21
CA ALA A 29 -33.14 9.51 20.71
C ALA A 29 -31.99 10.50 20.34
N SER A 30 -32.28 11.49 19.50
CA SER A 30 -32.69 12.85 19.94
C SER A 30 -31.58 13.68 20.58
N VAL A 31 -30.98 14.59 19.81
CA VAL A 31 -30.91 16.03 20.15
C VAL A 31 -30.89 16.81 18.83
N GLY A 32 -31.90 17.66 18.64
CA GLY A 32 -32.02 18.55 17.50
C GLY A 32 -31.05 19.72 17.58
N SER A 33 -30.65 20.24 16.42
CA SER A 33 -30.29 21.65 16.28
C SER A 33 -30.66 22.09 14.87
N SER A 34 -31.76 22.83 14.79
CA SER A 34 -32.32 23.42 13.58
C SER A 34 -31.58 24.70 13.27
N CYS A 35 -30.96 24.81 12.10
CA CYS A 35 -30.53 26.08 11.53
C CYS A 35 -31.57 26.51 10.51
N ALA A 36 -32.53 27.32 10.97
CA ALA A 36 -33.57 27.92 10.13
C ALA A 36 -32.94 28.87 9.11
N GLY A 37 -33.39 28.74 7.85
CA GLY A 37 -33.09 29.66 6.76
C GLY A 37 -33.79 31.01 6.97
N VAL A 38 -33.09 32.10 6.64
CA VAL A 38 -33.62 33.46 6.62
C VAL A 38 -34.05 33.78 5.19
N THR A 39 -35.36 33.87 4.96
CA THR A 39 -35.94 34.50 3.77
C THR A 39 -36.18 35.98 4.03
N ALA A 40 -35.61 36.84 3.19
CA ALA A 40 -35.86 38.28 3.18
C ALA A 40 -37.21 38.60 2.50
N LYS A 41 -37.97 39.55 3.07
CA LYS A 41 -39.08 40.25 2.42
C LYS A 41 -38.97 41.75 2.72
N ASP A 42 -39.19 42.55 1.68
CA ASP A 42 -39.03 44.00 1.61
C ASP A 42 -40.20 44.82 2.23
N GLY A 43 -39.83 45.93 2.89
CA GLY A 43 -40.53 47.24 2.92
C GLY A 43 -41.59 47.52 4.02
N PRO A 44 -41.94 48.79 4.30
CA PRO A 44 -41.08 49.97 4.51
C PRO A 44 -41.40 50.79 5.81
N ALA A 45 -40.44 51.64 6.19
CA ALA A 45 -40.52 52.89 6.97
C ALA A 45 -41.25 52.94 8.35
N GLY A 46 -40.46 53.24 9.39
CA GLY A 46 -40.93 53.77 10.69
C GLY A 46 -39.78 54.05 11.66
N HIS A 47 -39.57 55.33 11.99
CA HIS A 47 -38.57 55.83 12.95
C HIS A 47 -38.92 55.46 14.40
N HIS A 48 -37.98 54.87 15.16
CA HIS A 48 -37.38 55.39 16.41
C HIS A 48 -36.78 54.27 17.30
N GLU A 49 -35.78 54.71 18.07
CA GLU A 49 -35.18 54.11 19.26
C GLU A 49 -34.07 53.07 19.12
N VAL A 50 -32.87 53.61 19.34
CA VAL A 50 -31.61 52.97 19.72
C VAL A 50 -31.86 52.03 20.91
N THR A 51 -32.04 50.75 20.63
CA THR A 51 -31.90 49.69 21.63
C THR A 51 -30.50 49.09 21.47
N GLN A 52 -29.70 49.19 22.52
CA GLN A 52 -28.36 48.62 22.63
C GLN A 52 -28.33 47.18 22.14
N ALA A 53 -27.64 46.95 21.02
CA ALA A 53 -27.23 45.64 20.59
C ALA A 53 -26.29 45.07 21.65
N ARG A 54 -26.81 44.22 22.54
CA ARG A 54 -25.99 43.26 23.27
C ARG A 54 -25.36 42.36 22.23
N THR A 55 -24.10 42.64 21.92
CA THR A 55 -23.21 41.74 21.20
C THR A 55 -23.17 40.44 21.99
N HIS A 56 -23.97 39.46 21.57
CA HIS A 56 -23.69 38.07 21.92
C HIS A 56 -22.36 37.75 21.23
N GLU A 57 -21.25 37.92 21.96
CA GLU A 57 -20.01 37.19 21.70
C GLU A 57 -20.34 35.70 21.87
N GLY A 58 -20.97 35.15 20.83
CA GLY A 58 -21.02 33.72 20.65
C GLY A 58 -19.58 33.28 20.49
N THR A 59 -19.06 32.63 21.53
CA THR A 59 -17.84 31.85 21.46
C THR A 59 -17.99 30.94 20.23
N ILE A 60 -17.41 31.33 19.10
CA ILE A 60 -17.31 30.47 17.92
C ILE A 60 -16.38 29.36 18.37
N GLN A 61 -16.97 28.28 18.87
CA GLN A 61 -16.26 27.07 19.16
C GLN A 61 -15.64 26.63 17.83
N SER A 62 -14.34 26.87 17.68
CA SER A 62 -13.60 26.51 16.49
C SER A 62 -13.63 24.99 16.38
N CYS A 63 -14.61 24.48 15.64
CA CYS A 63 -14.66 23.07 15.27
C CYS A 63 -13.48 22.85 14.32
N ARG A 64 -12.35 22.41 14.88
CA ARG A 64 -11.16 22.08 14.12
C ARG A 64 -11.51 20.92 13.18
N LEU A 65 -11.68 21.22 11.90
CA LEU A 65 -11.91 20.23 10.87
C LEU A 65 -10.74 19.24 10.86
N LYS A 66 -11.07 17.95 10.79
CA LYS A 66 -10.10 16.86 10.77
C LYS A 66 -9.90 16.39 9.33
N VAL A 67 -8.64 16.38 8.89
CA VAL A 67 -8.28 15.89 7.55
C VAL A 67 -7.79 14.45 7.70
N ARG A 68 -8.40 13.52 6.97
CA ARG A 68 -7.92 12.15 6.81
C ARG A 68 -7.21 12.04 5.47
N SER A 69 -6.02 11.43 5.44
CA SER A 69 -5.27 11.19 4.20
C SER A 69 -4.82 9.74 4.12
N TRP A 70 -4.83 9.18 2.92
CA TRP A 70 -4.41 7.82 2.63
C TRP A 70 -3.95 7.69 1.19
N TRP A 71 -3.06 6.73 0.95
CA TRP A 71 -2.69 6.34 -0.41
C TRP A 71 -3.66 5.28 -0.92
N GLN A 72 -4.15 5.46 -2.15
CA GLN A 72 -5.05 4.51 -2.81
C GLN A 72 -4.48 4.09 -4.17
N THR A 73 -4.61 2.81 -4.51
CA THR A 73 -4.32 2.32 -5.87
C THR A 73 -5.41 2.80 -6.83
N VAL A 74 -5.01 3.52 -7.88
CA VAL A 74 -5.93 4.09 -8.89
C VAL A 74 -5.72 3.51 -10.28
N TYR A 75 -4.66 2.71 -10.48
CA TYR A 75 -4.39 1.96 -11.70
C TYR A 75 -3.59 0.71 -11.36
N GLY A 76 -3.87 -0.40 -12.04
CA GLY A 76 -3.20 -1.69 -11.82
C GLY A 76 -3.57 -2.36 -10.49
N GLU A 77 -2.96 -3.51 -10.23
CA GLU A 77 -3.18 -4.28 -9.00
C GLU A 77 -1.89 -4.37 -8.19
N THR A 78 -1.99 -4.22 -6.87
CA THR A 78 -0.82 -4.38 -5.99
C THR A 78 -0.49 -5.84 -5.72
N LEU A 79 -1.13 -6.82 -6.36
CA LEU A 79 -0.85 -8.27 -6.20
C LEU A 79 -0.78 -8.74 -4.73
N GLY A 80 -1.62 -8.14 -3.87
CA GLY A 80 -1.65 -8.42 -2.42
C GLY A 80 -0.56 -7.74 -1.59
N PHE A 81 0.28 -6.89 -2.20
CA PHE A 81 1.19 -6.01 -1.47
C PHE A 81 0.40 -4.86 -0.82
N SER A 82 0.69 -4.61 0.46
CA SER A 82 0.11 -3.47 1.18
C SER A 82 0.69 -2.16 0.68
N VAL A 83 -0.12 -1.10 0.74
CA VAL A 83 0.31 0.27 0.44
C VAL A 83 1.57 0.64 1.22
N LYS A 84 1.62 0.33 2.53
CA LYS A 84 2.79 0.60 3.40
C LYS A 84 4.06 -0.05 2.88
N TYR A 85 3.96 -1.30 2.38
CA TYR A 85 5.09 -2.00 1.80
C TYR A 85 5.58 -1.34 0.53
N VAL A 86 4.67 -0.93 -0.35
CA VAL A 86 5.05 -0.31 -1.62
C VAL A 86 5.58 1.10 -1.42
N SER A 87 4.91 1.91 -0.61
CA SER A 87 5.26 3.32 -0.40
C SER A 87 6.55 3.51 0.41
N ASP A 88 7.06 2.45 1.05
CA ASP A 88 8.31 2.53 1.78
C ASP A 88 9.50 2.73 0.83
N ASN A 89 10.10 3.91 0.88
CA ASN A 89 11.26 4.26 0.06
C ASN A 89 12.59 4.19 0.83
N SER A 90 12.59 3.62 2.05
CA SER A 90 13.81 3.46 2.85
C SER A 90 14.78 2.42 2.27
N LEU A 91 14.27 1.51 1.43
CA LEU A 91 15.02 0.39 0.87
C LEU A 91 14.77 0.24 -0.63
N PRO A 92 15.81 -0.05 -1.42
CA PRO A 92 15.66 -0.33 -2.84
C PRO A 92 14.82 -1.58 -3.11
N TRP A 93 14.19 -1.61 -4.28
CA TRP A 93 13.63 -2.83 -4.85
C TRP A 93 14.74 -3.75 -5.33
N SER A 94 14.52 -5.06 -5.22
CA SER A 94 15.42 -6.05 -5.80
C SER A 94 15.41 -5.99 -7.32
N ALA A 95 16.58 -6.26 -7.91
CA ALA A 95 16.72 -6.44 -9.35
C ALA A 95 15.96 -7.69 -9.84
N ASN A 96 15.75 -8.69 -8.97
CA ASN A 96 15.09 -9.95 -9.31
C ASN A 96 13.64 -9.98 -8.80
N ALA A 97 12.76 -10.61 -9.60
CA ALA A 97 11.37 -10.79 -9.22
C ALA A 97 11.23 -11.70 -7.99
N PHE A 98 10.35 -11.29 -7.08
CA PHE A 98 10.01 -11.97 -5.83
C PHE A 98 11.20 -12.26 -4.91
N GLU A 99 12.31 -11.51 -5.04
CA GLU A 99 13.53 -11.73 -4.27
C GLU A 99 13.74 -10.62 -3.24
N THR A 100 13.96 -11.01 -1.99
CA THR A 100 14.40 -10.14 -0.91
C THR A 100 15.85 -10.45 -0.59
N VAL A 101 16.67 -9.41 -0.42
CA VAL A 101 18.11 -9.55 -0.20
C VAL A 101 18.46 -9.06 1.19
N PHE A 102 19.19 -9.89 1.93
CA PHE A 102 19.69 -9.59 3.26
C PHE A 102 21.22 -9.61 3.29
N ARG A 103 21.76 -9.04 4.36
CA ARG A 103 23.16 -9.15 4.74
C ARG A 103 23.21 -9.44 6.23
N LEU A 104 24.26 -10.13 6.67
CA LEU A 104 24.60 -10.17 8.10
C LEU A 104 25.08 -8.78 8.55
N ASP A 105 25.42 -8.63 9.83
CA ASP A 105 26.03 -7.38 10.28
C ASP A 105 27.36 -7.09 9.54
N ASP A 106 27.80 -5.84 9.56
CA ASP A 106 29.00 -5.40 8.81
C ASP A 106 30.32 -5.85 9.51
N SER A 107 30.27 -6.84 10.43
CA SER A 107 31.46 -7.35 11.09
C SER A 107 32.32 -8.18 10.12
N GLN A 108 33.65 -8.12 10.30
CA GLN A 108 34.59 -8.93 9.51
C GLN A 108 34.37 -10.44 9.69
N GLU A 109 33.84 -10.84 10.85
CA GLU A 109 33.47 -12.23 11.13
C GLU A 109 32.27 -12.66 10.29
N SER A 110 31.23 -11.82 10.20
CA SER A 110 30.05 -12.07 9.35
C SER A 110 30.38 -12.28 7.87
N ARG A 111 31.42 -11.63 7.36
CA ARG A 111 31.90 -11.83 5.98
C ARG A 111 32.51 -13.21 5.77
N LYS A 112 33.24 -13.72 6.76
CA LYS A 112 33.85 -15.06 6.71
C LYS A 112 32.81 -16.16 6.92
N VAL A 113 31.81 -15.90 7.78
CA VAL A 113 30.69 -16.81 8.08
C VAL A 113 29.97 -17.26 6.81
N LEU A 114 29.70 -16.34 5.88
CA LEU A 114 29.01 -16.67 4.63
C LEU A 114 29.84 -17.50 3.64
N SER A 115 31.12 -17.76 3.90
CA SER A 115 31.95 -18.67 3.10
C SER A 115 31.90 -20.12 3.58
N LEU A 116 31.44 -20.36 4.81
CA LEU A 116 31.47 -21.66 5.46
C LEU A 116 30.14 -22.40 5.28
N VAL A 117 30.19 -23.67 4.86
CA VAL A 117 28.99 -24.48 4.56
C VAL A 117 28.06 -24.67 5.77
N PRO A 118 28.54 -24.98 7.00
CA PRO A 118 27.66 -25.15 8.16
C PRO A 118 26.82 -23.92 8.47
N GLU A 119 27.43 -22.75 8.40
CA GLU A 119 26.81 -21.45 8.67
C GLU A 119 25.77 -21.09 7.60
N ARG A 120 26.05 -21.42 6.33
CA ARG A 120 25.07 -21.30 5.25
C ARG A 120 23.84 -22.17 5.51
N ASN A 121 24.04 -23.41 5.96
CA ASN A 121 22.94 -24.32 6.27
C ASN A 121 22.11 -23.79 7.44
N GLU A 122 22.74 -23.25 8.48
CA GLU A 122 22.06 -22.61 9.61
C GLU A 122 21.18 -21.43 9.16
N ILE A 123 21.70 -20.56 8.30
CA ILE A 123 20.93 -19.45 7.70
C ILE A 123 19.72 -19.96 6.90
N VAL A 124 19.91 -21.00 6.08
CA VAL A 124 18.83 -21.62 5.31
C VAL A 124 17.78 -22.20 6.26
N SER A 125 18.19 -22.88 7.33
CA SER A 125 17.30 -23.43 8.36
C SER A 125 16.49 -22.35 9.07
N GLU A 126 17.11 -21.21 9.41
CA GLU A 126 16.41 -20.06 10.01
C GLU A 126 15.36 -19.48 9.06
N ILE A 127 15.70 -19.30 7.77
CA ILE A 127 14.75 -18.81 6.76
C ILE A 127 13.60 -19.81 6.55
N ALA A 128 13.90 -21.12 6.50
CA ALA A 128 12.89 -22.16 6.36
C ALA A 128 11.96 -22.20 7.58
N THR A 129 12.50 -22.06 8.79
CA THR A 129 11.72 -21.97 10.03
C THR A 129 10.82 -20.74 10.03
N TYR A 130 11.35 -19.60 9.59
CA TYR A 130 10.57 -18.37 9.44
C TYR A 130 9.45 -18.54 8.39
N PHE A 131 9.74 -19.17 7.26
CA PHE A 131 8.75 -19.50 6.24
C PHE A 131 7.59 -20.35 6.77
N GLN A 132 7.90 -21.41 7.52
CA GLN A 132 6.88 -22.25 8.15
C GLN A 132 5.99 -21.46 9.12
N LYS A 133 6.56 -20.53 9.90
CA LYS A 133 5.80 -19.66 10.82
C LYS A 133 4.83 -18.74 10.07
N VAL A 134 5.26 -18.15 8.96
CA VAL A 134 4.43 -17.22 8.16
C VAL A 134 3.41 -17.95 7.29
N ARG A 135 3.74 -19.16 6.82
CA ARG A 135 2.87 -20.00 5.99
C ARG A 135 2.73 -21.40 6.58
N PRO A 136 1.95 -21.57 7.66
CA PRO A 136 1.75 -22.89 8.27
C PRO A 136 0.93 -23.84 7.39
N GLN A 137 0.20 -23.30 6.41
CA GLN A 137 -0.67 -24.04 5.50
C GLN A 137 -0.01 -24.09 4.11
N ASN A 138 0.10 -25.29 3.53
CA ASN A 138 0.67 -25.60 2.21
C ASN A 138 2.21 -25.55 2.12
N LEU A 139 2.88 -26.44 2.86
CA LEU A 139 4.34 -26.67 2.81
C LEU A 139 4.81 -27.48 1.59
N THR A 140 4.04 -27.52 0.50
CA THR A 140 4.42 -28.22 -0.74
C THR A 140 5.54 -27.51 -1.50
N GLU A 141 5.85 -26.28 -1.11
CA GLU A 141 6.88 -25.44 -1.69
C GLU A 141 7.78 -24.88 -0.59
N GLN A 142 9.00 -24.49 -0.97
CA GLN A 142 9.96 -23.86 -0.08
C GLN A 142 10.54 -22.59 -0.75
N PRO A 143 10.99 -21.60 0.04
CA PRO A 143 11.71 -20.46 -0.50
C PRO A 143 13.04 -20.91 -1.11
N PHE A 144 13.42 -20.31 -2.24
CA PHE A 144 14.76 -20.48 -2.81
C PHE A 144 15.72 -19.56 -2.07
N VAL A 145 16.72 -20.13 -1.41
CA VAL A 145 17.77 -19.39 -0.72
C VAL A 145 19.09 -19.63 -1.42
N HIS A 146 19.78 -18.57 -1.76
CA HIS A 146 21.16 -18.65 -2.26
C HIS A 146 22.01 -17.51 -1.69
N ILE A 147 23.30 -17.75 -1.56
CA ILE A 147 24.24 -16.80 -0.95
C ILE A 147 25.29 -16.43 -2.00
N ARG A 148 25.43 -15.13 -2.27
CA ARG A 148 26.37 -14.60 -3.25
C ARG A 148 27.23 -13.53 -2.61
N GLY A 149 28.51 -13.86 -2.38
CA GLY A 149 29.40 -12.98 -1.62
C GLY A 149 28.88 -12.80 -0.19
N GLU A 150 28.58 -11.56 0.18
CA GLU A 150 28.06 -11.19 1.50
C GLU A 150 26.51 -11.13 1.56
N GLU A 151 25.83 -11.44 0.46
CA GLU A 151 24.39 -11.25 0.34
C GLU A 151 23.64 -12.58 0.36
N ILE A 152 22.55 -12.61 1.13
CA ILE A 152 21.64 -13.73 1.28
C ILE A 152 20.37 -13.38 0.49
N HIS A 153 20.14 -14.09 -0.60
CA HIS A 153 19.01 -13.88 -1.48
C HIS A 153 17.91 -14.90 -1.16
N VAL A 154 16.71 -14.40 -0.87
CA VAL A 154 15.53 -15.20 -0.53
C VAL A 154 14.44 -14.91 -1.54
N ARG A 155 14.07 -15.92 -2.34
CA ARG A 155 13.08 -15.78 -3.41
C ARG A 155 11.89 -16.70 -3.21
N PHE A 156 10.69 -16.14 -3.22
CA PHE A 156 9.45 -16.90 -3.13
C PHE A 156 8.23 -16.10 -3.61
N GLN A 157 7.36 -16.72 -4.41
CA GLN A 157 6.21 -16.07 -5.06
C GLN A 157 5.03 -15.88 -4.10
N SER A 158 5.20 -15.08 -3.05
CA SER A 158 4.12 -14.72 -2.14
C SER A 158 4.30 -13.32 -1.57
N SER A 159 3.36 -12.43 -1.89
CA SER A 159 3.35 -11.06 -1.35
C SER A 159 3.24 -11.05 0.17
N VAL A 160 2.52 -12.00 0.78
CA VAL A 160 2.44 -12.14 2.25
C VAL A 160 3.81 -12.45 2.84
N PHE A 161 4.53 -13.41 2.27
CA PHE A 161 5.85 -13.80 2.77
C PHE A 161 6.90 -12.70 2.59
N LEU A 162 6.95 -12.04 1.42
CA LEU A 162 7.88 -10.94 1.16
C LEU A 162 7.63 -9.73 2.07
N GLN A 163 6.36 -9.45 2.39
CA GLN A 163 6.00 -8.41 3.37
C GLN A 163 6.37 -8.81 4.79
N ALA A 164 6.24 -10.08 5.15
CA ALA A 164 6.66 -10.57 6.46
C ALA A 164 8.18 -10.41 6.64
N LEU A 165 8.96 -10.86 5.65
CA LEU A 165 10.42 -10.68 5.59
C LEU A 165 10.85 -9.21 5.76
N TRP A 166 10.11 -8.27 5.16
CA TRP A 166 10.39 -6.84 5.31
C TRP A 166 10.05 -6.30 6.70
N LYS A 167 8.92 -6.72 7.29
CA LYS A 167 8.52 -6.28 8.63
C LYS A 167 9.41 -6.85 9.73
N THR A 168 9.80 -8.12 9.58
CA THR A 168 10.52 -8.87 10.60
C THR A 168 11.54 -9.75 9.90
N PRO A 169 12.74 -9.22 9.61
CA PRO A 169 13.82 -10.00 9.02
C PRO A 169 14.13 -11.26 9.84
N PRO A 170 14.48 -12.39 9.20
CA PRO A 170 15.01 -13.55 9.90
C PRO A 170 16.26 -13.20 10.71
N SER A 171 16.50 -13.95 11.78
CA SER A 171 17.68 -13.77 12.62
C SER A 171 18.72 -14.86 12.35
N TYR A 172 19.99 -14.51 12.51
CA TYR A 172 21.12 -15.44 12.54
C TYR A 172 21.84 -15.26 13.87
N LYS A 173 22.02 -16.36 14.64
CA LYS A 173 22.63 -16.32 15.98
C LYS A 173 22.02 -15.25 16.90
N GLY A 174 20.69 -15.11 16.84
CA GLY A 174 19.92 -14.15 17.64
C GLY A 174 19.90 -12.71 17.10
N GLN A 175 20.66 -12.40 16.05
CA GLN A 175 20.72 -11.06 15.46
C GLN A 175 19.88 -10.97 14.17
N PRO A 176 18.94 -10.02 14.04
CA PRO A 176 18.18 -9.82 12.82
C PRO A 176 19.09 -9.49 11.64
N MET A 177 18.90 -10.18 10.51
CA MET A 177 19.62 -9.87 9.28
C MET A 177 19.24 -8.49 8.76
N LYS A 178 20.22 -7.74 8.25
CA LYS A 178 20.02 -6.40 7.69
C LYS A 178 19.39 -6.52 6.32
N LEU A 179 18.23 -5.89 6.15
CA LEU A 179 17.58 -5.82 4.85
C LEU A 179 18.37 -4.91 3.90
N VAL A 180 18.69 -5.42 2.70
CA VAL A 180 19.44 -4.71 1.65
C VAL A 180 18.47 -4.22 0.58
N SER A 181 17.61 -5.10 0.07
CA SER A 181 16.56 -4.76 -0.88
C SER A 181 15.33 -5.65 -0.69
N LYS A 182 14.15 -5.13 -1.00
CA LYS A 182 12.88 -5.85 -0.88
C LYS A 182 12.37 -6.33 -2.25
N GLY A 183 11.67 -7.46 -2.26
CA GLY A 183 11.13 -8.04 -3.50
C GLY A 183 9.80 -7.44 -3.95
N LEU A 184 9.50 -7.54 -5.24
CA LEU A 184 8.16 -7.28 -5.78
C LEU A 184 7.84 -8.34 -6.83
N GLY A 185 6.60 -8.40 -7.32
CA GLY A 185 6.21 -9.37 -8.35
C GLY A 185 7.04 -9.30 -9.65
N LYS A 186 7.72 -8.18 -9.90
CA LYS A 186 8.69 -8.01 -10.99
C LYS A 186 10.03 -7.51 -10.48
N GLY A 187 11.09 -7.92 -11.17
CA GLY A 187 12.44 -7.42 -10.96
C GLY A 187 12.65 -6.08 -11.67
N GLY A 188 13.74 -5.38 -11.32
CA GLY A 188 14.12 -4.12 -11.95
C GLY A 188 13.10 -3.00 -11.71
N THR A 189 12.36 -3.07 -10.60
CA THR A 189 11.30 -2.11 -10.29
C THR A 189 11.90 -0.72 -10.04
N ARG A 190 11.31 0.28 -10.68
CA ARG A 190 11.63 1.70 -10.54
C ARG A 190 10.43 2.41 -9.96
N VAL A 191 10.66 3.43 -9.14
CA VAL A 191 9.59 4.23 -8.55
C VAL A 191 9.70 5.65 -9.05
N TYR A 192 8.59 6.21 -9.51
CA TYR A 192 8.52 7.59 -9.95
C TYR A 192 7.49 8.36 -9.12
N LYS A 193 7.70 9.67 -8.99
CA LYS A 193 6.68 10.61 -8.55
C LYS A 193 6.22 11.47 -9.71
N ALA A 194 4.93 11.76 -9.76
CA ALA A 194 4.37 12.78 -10.65
C ALA A 194 3.46 13.69 -9.84
N TYR A 195 3.42 14.96 -10.24
CA TYR A 195 2.60 15.99 -9.61
C TYR A 195 1.57 16.45 -10.63
N LEU A 196 0.30 16.33 -10.27
CA LEU A 196 -0.85 16.64 -11.10
C LEU A 196 -1.75 17.65 -10.38
N PRO A 197 -2.58 18.41 -11.11
CA PRO A 197 -3.60 19.23 -10.48
C PRO A 197 -4.52 18.38 -9.59
N SER A 198 -4.87 18.93 -8.42
CA SER A 198 -5.85 18.32 -7.52
C SER A 198 -7.23 18.28 -8.19
N GLU A 199 -7.96 17.18 -8.01
CA GLU A 199 -9.30 17.00 -8.55
C GLU A 199 -10.11 16.04 -7.66
N THR A 200 -11.42 15.89 -7.92
CA THR A 200 -12.20 14.88 -7.18
C THR A 200 -11.70 13.49 -7.52
N LYS A 201 -11.82 12.54 -6.57
CA LYS A 201 -11.46 11.14 -6.84
C LYS A 201 -12.23 10.58 -8.05
N ALA A 202 -13.49 10.96 -8.23
CA ALA A 202 -14.31 10.51 -9.35
C ALA A 202 -13.78 11.01 -10.70
N ASP A 203 -13.36 12.28 -10.77
CA ASP A 203 -12.76 12.85 -11.98
C ASP A 203 -11.42 12.18 -12.31
N LEU A 204 -10.61 11.88 -11.28
CA LEU A 204 -9.38 11.12 -11.43
C LEU A 204 -9.64 9.72 -12.01
N GLU A 205 -10.58 8.97 -11.42
CA GLU A 205 -10.94 7.63 -11.88
C GLU A 205 -11.42 7.67 -13.33
N LYS A 206 -12.32 8.60 -13.68
CA LYS A 206 -12.78 8.83 -15.05
C LYS A 206 -11.64 9.20 -16.01
N ARG A 207 -10.67 9.99 -15.55
CA ARG A 207 -9.51 10.40 -16.35
C ARG A 207 -8.53 9.25 -16.61
N LEU A 208 -8.49 8.25 -15.73
CA LEU A 208 -7.68 7.04 -15.87
C LEU A 208 -8.40 5.92 -16.62
N GLU A 209 -9.73 5.95 -16.65
CA GLU A 209 -10.56 4.95 -17.32
C GLU A 209 -10.17 4.77 -18.80
N GLY A 210 -10.02 3.51 -19.21
CA GLY A 210 -9.64 3.15 -20.59
C GLY A 210 -8.18 3.47 -20.98
N LYS A 211 -7.40 4.11 -20.10
CA LYS A 211 -5.97 4.38 -20.38
C LYS A 211 -5.11 3.17 -20.05
N THR A 212 -4.06 3.01 -20.82
CA THR A 212 -2.99 2.05 -20.55
C THR A 212 -1.67 2.81 -20.40
N PHE A 213 -0.86 2.39 -19.44
CA PHE A 213 0.44 2.98 -19.18
C PHE A 213 1.52 1.89 -19.35
N PRO A 214 2.10 1.74 -20.55
CA PRO A 214 3.10 0.71 -20.81
C PRO A 214 4.26 0.79 -19.81
N GLY A 215 4.61 -0.34 -19.20
CA GLY A 215 5.69 -0.43 -18.20
C GLY A 215 5.35 0.13 -16.82
N VAL A 216 4.13 0.62 -16.60
CA VAL A 216 3.61 0.95 -15.26
C VAL A 216 2.83 -0.24 -14.73
N GLU A 217 3.26 -0.75 -13.58
CA GLU A 217 2.61 -1.89 -12.92
C GLU A 217 1.36 -1.44 -12.19
N PHE A 218 1.48 -0.36 -11.42
CA PHE A 218 0.35 0.26 -10.73
C PHE A 218 0.70 1.69 -10.30
N ILE A 219 -0.35 2.47 -9.99
CA ILE A 219 -0.24 3.88 -9.56
C ILE A 219 -0.94 4.03 -8.21
N LEU A 220 -0.24 4.62 -7.25
CA LEU A 220 -0.79 5.07 -5.99
C LEU A 220 -1.04 6.58 -6.05
N ALA A 221 -2.21 7.02 -5.59
CA ALA A 221 -2.59 8.42 -5.47
C ALA A 221 -2.73 8.81 -4.00
N ASP A 222 -2.21 9.99 -3.62
CA ASP A 222 -2.48 10.56 -2.29
C ASP A 222 -3.89 11.18 -2.30
N ILE A 223 -4.79 10.58 -1.53
CA ILE A 223 -6.17 11.00 -1.40
C ILE A 223 -6.38 11.57 -0.01
N TYR A 224 -7.17 12.63 0.09
CA TYR A 224 -7.62 13.14 1.37
C TYR A 224 -9.10 13.45 1.39
N GLU A 225 -9.65 13.55 2.59
CA GLU A 225 -11.02 13.93 2.86
C GLU A 225 -11.04 14.78 4.13
N VAL A 226 -11.85 15.83 4.14
CA VAL A 226 -12.07 16.67 5.31
C VAL A 226 -13.34 16.18 5.98
N GLU A 227 -13.21 15.62 7.19
CA GLU A 227 -14.34 15.08 7.94
C GLU A 227 -15.41 16.16 8.15
N ASN A 228 -16.67 15.79 7.91
CA ASN A 228 -17.85 16.66 8.00
C ASN A 228 -17.91 17.81 6.97
N LEU A 229 -16.95 17.86 6.02
CA LEU A 229 -17.07 18.69 4.83
C LEU A 229 -17.62 17.80 3.71
N GLY A 230 -18.77 18.17 3.12
CA GLY A 230 -19.30 17.45 1.96
C GLY A 230 -18.33 17.48 0.77
N GLY A 231 -18.65 16.74 -0.30
CA GLY A 231 -17.86 16.73 -1.55
C GLY A 231 -16.96 15.52 -1.75
N GLY A 232 -16.74 14.72 -0.69
CA GLY A 232 -16.06 13.43 -0.78
C GLY A 232 -14.54 13.51 -0.97
N PRO A 233 -13.89 12.39 -1.32
CA PRO A 233 -12.44 12.31 -1.40
C PRO A 233 -11.86 13.12 -2.56
N ILE A 234 -10.76 13.82 -2.28
CA ILE A 234 -10.02 14.66 -3.22
C ILE A 234 -8.63 14.06 -3.43
N PHE A 235 -8.23 13.94 -4.71
CA PHE A 235 -6.86 13.65 -5.06
C PHE A 235 -5.98 14.88 -4.82
N ARG A 236 -4.96 14.74 -3.98
CA ARG A 236 -4.08 15.85 -3.60
C ARG A 236 -3.23 16.36 -4.75
N GLY A 237 -2.89 15.50 -5.71
CA GLY A 237 -1.98 15.83 -6.80
C GLY A 237 -0.73 14.93 -6.83
N ASP A 238 -0.48 14.14 -5.80
CA ASP A 238 0.71 13.29 -5.71
C ASP A 238 0.46 11.86 -6.21
N PHE A 239 1.17 11.48 -7.28
CA PHE A 239 1.26 10.10 -7.72
C PHE A 239 2.58 9.46 -7.32
N VAL A 240 2.52 8.19 -6.96
CA VAL A 240 3.66 7.27 -6.92
C VAL A 240 3.41 6.17 -7.94
N LEU A 241 4.26 6.11 -8.95
CA LEU A 241 4.20 5.12 -10.01
C LEU A 241 5.23 4.03 -9.72
N VAL A 242 4.80 2.77 -9.79
CA VAL A 242 5.69 1.61 -9.70
C VAL A 242 5.81 1.02 -11.10
N CYS A 243 7.03 1.01 -11.64
CA CYS A 243 7.28 0.77 -13.05
C CYS A 243 8.33 -0.35 -13.25
N SER A 244 8.14 -1.16 -14.29
CA SER A 244 9.15 -2.09 -14.80
C SER A 244 10.02 -1.49 -15.91
N ALA A 245 9.67 -0.30 -16.40
CA ALA A 245 10.40 0.43 -17.42
C ALA A 245 10.68 1.89 -16.99
N ALA A 246 11.55 2.56 -17.73
CA ALA A 246 11.75 3.99 -17.59
C ALA A 246 10.48 4.75 -17.99
N VAL A 247 10.05 5.71 -17.17
CA VAL A 247 8.93 6.60 -17.48
C VAL A 247 9.39 8.04 -17.35
N SER A 248 9.13 8.85 -18.37
CA SER A 248 9.48 10.29 -18.37
C SER A 248 8.29 11.19 -18.06
N ALA A 249 7.06 10.72 -18.34
CA ALA A 249 5.85 11.48 -18.11
C ALA A 249 4.63 10.57 -17.91
N ILE A 250 3.62 11.09 -17.21
CA ILE A 250 2.30 10.47 -17.08
C ILE A 250 1.23 11.54 -17.19
N LEU A 251 0.19 11.29 -18.00
CA LEU A 251 -0.92 12.23 -18.23
C LEU A 251 -0.45 13.64 -18.69
N GLY A 252 0.66 13.71 -19.42
CA GLY A 252 1.25 14.97 -19.88
C GLY A 252 2.21 15.64 -18.89
N GLU A 253 2.26 15.17 -17.64
CA GLU A 253 3.11 15.71 -16.59
C GLU A 253 4.42 14.96 -16.45
N LYS A 254 5.50 15.66 -16.09
CA LYS A 254 6.83 15.05 -15.91
C LYS A 254 6.85 14.13 -14.69
N CYS A 255 7.55 13.01 -14.84
CA CYS A 255 7.84 12.09 -13.76
C CYS A 255 9.27 12.27 -13.24
N PHE A 256 9.46 12.09 -11.93
CA PHE A 256 10.75 12.14 -11.26
C PHE A 256 11.05 10.80 -10.61
N GLU A 257 12.17 10.17 -10.99
CA GLU A 257 12.57 8.90 -10.38
C GLU A 257 12.97 9.11 -8.91
N ILE A 258 12.43 8.28 -8.02
CA ILE A 258 12.86 8.22 -6.63
C ILE A 258 14.15 7.41 -6.58
N LEU A 259 15.27 8.09 -6.36
CA LEU A 259 16.54 7.43 -6.14
C LEU A 259 16.67 7.00 -4.68
N TYR A 260 17.03 5.73 -4.47
CA TYR A 260 17.33 5.23 -3.14
C TYR A 260 18.62 5.85 -2.61
N PRO A 261 18.71 6.13 -1.29
CA PRO A 261 19.94 6.59 -0.68
C PRO A 261 21.07 5.62 -1.03
N ARG A 262 22.09 6.10 -1.76
CA ARG A 262 23.29 5.31 -1.96
C ARG A 262 23.95 5.16 -0.60
N ARG A 263 24.04 3.92 -0.08
CA ARG A 263 24.89 3.66 1.09
C ARG A 263 26.30 4.09 0.68
N ARG A 264 26.89 5.03 1.44
CA ARG A 264 28.30 5.39 1.25
C ARG A 264 29.12 4.11 1.48
N PRO A 265 30.08 3.80 0.60
CA PRO A 265 30.93 2.63 0.74
C PRO A 265 31.74 2.66 2.05
#